data_AF-A0A8R2B6C9-F1
#
_entry.id   AF-A0A8R2B6C9-F1
#
_cell.length_a   1.000
_cell.length_b   1.000
_cell.length_c   1.000
_cell.angle_alpha   90.00
_cell.angle_beta   90.00
_cell.angle_gamma   90.00
#
_symmetry.space_group_name_H-M   'P 1'
#
loop_
_entity.id
_entity.type
_entity.pdbx_description
1 polymer ?
#
loop_
_entity_poly.entity_id
_entity_poly.type
_entity_poly.pdbx_seq_one_letter_code
_entity_poly.pdbx_strand_id
1 'polypeptide(L)'
;MNCLRKIIPQCSKQAFPGKRFYSNSKDLSKDENRILYEKLLDKNYNSEKHTEASSFAKWLTPHYKFGPPRIMNYDWSIKSIHSWYKRKRIEFHKYNQRYITERVKSLGSDIAVAHFIVYRGGAIRFRGQEDFIRWNNKKEEYHINLPLTYDPNYFVEAIDAPDLMFYYEGLENFKNLFKLKWLCLRNNPVLDNWCLDYIGHAIPNLEYLDISNCPQITAGGIAGLQKLTQLKTLVINSNNIEIQMACFALEDIIPGLFVLIQESKDVRLQTKIKNLDVNEVQ
;
A
#
# COMPACT_ATOMS: atom_id res chain seq x y z
N MET A 1 7.69 26.34 30.98
CA MET A 1 6.49 25.98 30.20
C MET A 1 6.58 26.54 28.78
N ASN A 2 7.40 25.92 27.93
CA ASN A 2 7.49 26.20 26.50
C ASN A 2 8.07 24.93 25.87
N CYS A 3 7.33 24.25 24.98
CA CYS A 3 7.81 23.30 23.95
C CYS A 3 6.73 22.25 23.60
N LEU A 4 5.66 22.62 22.91
CA LEU A 4 4.84 21.66 22.11
C LEU A 4 4.15 22.36 20.92
N ARG A 5 4.91 23.13 20.14
CA ARG A 5 4.51 23.54 18.78
C ARG A 5 5.73 23.46 17.90
N LYS A 6 5.85 22.38 17.11
CA LYS A 6 6.61 22.26 15.84
C LYS A 6 6.92 20.79 15.51
N ILE A 7 5.92 19.98 15.16
CA ILE A 7 6.14 18.84 14.24
C ILE A 7 4.83 18.57 13.48
N ILE A 8 4.49 19.45 12.55
CA ILE A 8 3.65 19.09 11.40
C ILE A 8 4.44 19.59 10.19
N PRO A 9 4.99 18.71 9.33
CA PRO A 9 5.49 19.18 8.05
C PRO A 9 4.27 19.74 7.30
N GLN A 10 4.31 21.04 7.01
CA GLN A 10 3.33 21.68 6.16
C GLN A 10 3.40 20.99 4.80
N CYS A 11 2.43 20.13 4.49
CA CYS A 11 2.16 19.75 3.12
C CYS A 11 1.94 21.06 2.35
N SER A 12 2.81 21.35 1.37
CA SER A 12 2.54 22.34 0.35
C SER A 12 1.19 21.97 -0.28
N LYS A 13 0.16 22.76 0.03
CA LYS A 13 -1.15 22.64 -0.60
C LYS A 13 -0.97 22.95 -2.08
N GLN A 14 -0.79 21.94 -2.92
CA GLN A 14 -1.14 22.07 -4.31
C GLN A 14 -2.67 22.11 -4.38
N ALA A 15 -3.21 23.32 -4.25
CA ALA A 15 -4.60 23.60 -4.54
C ALA A 15 -4.77 23.62 -6.06
N PHE A 16 -5.15 22.50 -6.65
CA PHE A 16 -5.66 22.50 -8.02
C PHE A 16 -7.13 22.96 -7.96
N PRO A 17 -7.51 24.04 -8.67
CA PRO A 17 -8.90 24.46 -8.72
C PRO A 17 -9.70 23.37 -9.44
N GLY A 18 -10.52 22.64 -8.69
CA GLY A 18 -11.48 21.71 -9.27
C GLY A 18 -12.46 22.47 -10.15
N LYS A 19 -12.26 22.44 -11.47
CA LYS A 19 -13.34 22.76 -12.42
C LYS A 19 -14.43 21.72 -12.19
N ARG A 20 -15.60 22.18 -11.71
CA ARG A 20 -16.83 21.39 -11.71
C ARG A 20 -17.12 21.00 -13.15
N PHE A 21 -17.06 19.72 -13.46
CA PHE A 21 -17.61 19.20 -14.70
C PHE A 21 -19.14 19.35 -14.64
N TYR A 22 -19.68 20.26 -15.45
CA TYR A 22 -21.08 20.18 -15.85
C TYR A 22 -21.18 19.05 -16.88
N SER A 23 -21.72 17.90 -16.48
CA SER A 23 -22.16 16.90 -17.45
C SER A 23 -23.41 17.42 -18.14
N ASN A 24 -23.26 17.84 -19.39
CA ASN A 24 -24.35 17.92 -20.34
C ASN A 24 -24.85 16.49 -20.60
N SER A 25 -25.99 16.13 -20.01
CA SER A 25 -26.83 15.06 -20.52
C SER A 25 -28.26 15.57 -20.59
N LYS A 26 -28.57 16.23 -21.71
CA LYS A 26 -29.95 16.20 -22.21
C LYS A 26 -30.23 14.78 -22.70
N ASP A 27 -31.45 14.34 -22.45
CA ASP A 27 -32.09 13.15 -23.02
C ASP A 27 -31.96 11.83 -22.22
N LEU A 28 -32.46 11.87 -20.99
CA LEU A 28 -33.27 10.76 -20.45
C LEU A 28 -34.60 11.37 -20.04
N SER A 29 -35.71 10.81 -20.52
CA SER A 29 -37.04 11.32 -20.17
C SER A 29 -37.20 11.28 -18.65
N LYS A 30 -37.83 12.32 -18.08
CA LYS A 30 -38.12 12.41 -16.64
C LYS A 30 -38.76 11.11 -16.10
N ASP A 31 -39.51 10.43 -16.95
CA ASP A 31 -40.21 9.19 -16.63
C ASP A 31 -39.27 7.98 -16.58
N GLU A 32 -38.26 7.91 -17.45
CA GLU A 32 -37.27 6.83 -17.45
C GLU A 32 -36.39 6.88 -16.20
N ASN A 33 -35.99 8.09 -15.78
CA ASN A 33 -35.27 8.30 -14.53
C ASN A 33 -36.14 7.96 -13.31
N ARG A 34 -37.44 8.27 -13.36
CA ARG A 34 -38.39 7.91 -12.30
C ARG A 34 -38.57 6.40 -12.16
N ILE A 35 -38.70 5.69 -13.29
CA ILE A 35 -38.79 4.23 -13.33
C ILE A 35 -37.49 3.57 -12.83
N LEU A 36 -36.33 4.15 -13.16
CA LEU A 36 -35.04 3.67 -12.67
C LEU A 36 -34.87 3.89 -11.16
N TYR A 37 -35.31 5.05 -10.65
CA TYR A 37 -35.38 5.33 -9.22
C TYR A 37 -36.33 4.38 -8.48
N GLU A 38 -37.51 4.10 -9.03
CA GLU A 38 -38.48 3.16 -8.47
C GLU A 38 -37.95 1.71 -8.48
N LYS A 39 -37.30 1.28 -9.56
CA LYS A 39 -36.66 -0.06 -9.64
C LYS A 39 -35.47 -0.23 -8.68
N LEU A 40 -34.73 0.84 -8.40
CA LEU A 40 -33.63 0.85 -7.42
C LEU A 40 -34.16 0.82 -5.98
N LEU A 41 -35.27 1.51 -5.71
CA LEU A 41 -35.98 1.45 -4.44
C LEU A 41 -36.55 0.03 -4.20
N ASP A 42 -37.22 -0.58 -5.18
CA ASP A 42 -37.79 -1.92 -5.06
C ASP A 42 -36.72 -3.03 -4.93
N LYS A 43 -35.55 -2.88 -5.55
CA LYS A 43 -34.43 -3.83 -5.38
C LYS A 43 -33.82 -3.77 -3.99
N ASN A 44 -33.74 -2.58 -3.37
CA ASN A 44 -33.27 -2.44 -1.99
C ASN A 44 -34.34 -2.79 -0.96
N TYR A 45 -35.63 -2.70 -1.31
CA TYR A 45 -36.72 -3.02 -0.39
C TYR A 45 -37.00 -4.53 -0.28
N ASN A 46 -36.57 -5.34 -1.25
CA ASN A 46 -36.82 -6.78 -1.28
C ASN A 46 -35.71 -7.65 -0.68
N SER A 47 -34.59 -7.09 -0.19
CA SER A 47 -33.53 -7.90 0.46
C SER A 47 -33.74 -8.11 1.96
N GLU A 48 -34.70 -7.43 2.60
CA GLU A 48 -34.96 -7.59 4.03
C GLU A 48 -36.46 -7.72 4.29
N LYS A 49 -36.99 -8.92 4.07
CA LYS A 49 -38.23 -9.34 4.73
C LYS A 49 -37.98 -9.47 6.24
N HIS A 50 -38.02 -8.35 6.94
CA HIS A 50 -38.47 -8.32 8.32
C HIS A 50 -39.75 -7.52 8.37
N THR A 51 -40.83 -8.20 8.78
CA THR A 51 -42.16 -7.69 9.03
C THR A 51 -42.11 -6.46 9.95
N GLU A 52 -42.11 -5.27 9.36
CA GLU A 52 -42.29 -4.04 10.10
C GLU A 52 -43.78 -3.84 10.33
N ALA A 53 -44.27 -4.35 11.46
CA ALA A 53 -45.46 -3.77 12.06
C ALA A 53 -45.23 -2.26 12.18
N SER A 54 -46.22 -1.47 11.73
CA SER A 54 -46.24 -0.01 11.68
C SER A 54 -45.41 0.67 12.79
N SER A 55 -44.71 1.76 12.47
CA SER A 55 -43.86 2.52 13.41
C SER A 55 -44.53 2.86 14.75
N PHE A 56 -45.86 2.86 14.79
CA PHE A 56 -46.65 3.05 16.00
C PHE A 56 -46.59 1.83 16.96
N ALA A 57 -46.58 0.60 16.43
CA ALA A 57 -46.46 -0.62 17.23
C ALA A 57 -45.07 -0.80 17.84
N LYS A 58 -44.01 -0.27 17.19
CA LYS A 58 -42.64 -0.20 17.74
C LYS A 58 -42.53 0.76 18.93
N TRP A 59 -43.37 1.78 19.02
CA TRP A 59 -43.40 2.72 20.15
C TRP A 59 -44.16 2.16 21.36
N LEU A 60 -45.20 1.35 21.12
CA LEU A 60 -46.01 0.71 22.15
C LEU A 60 -45.42 -0.59 22.71
N THR A 61 -44.35 -1.10 22.10
CA THR A 61 -43.68 -2.31 22.61
C THR A 61 -42.67 -1.93 23.69
N PRO A 62 -42.79 -2.46 24.92
CA PRO A 62 -41.88 -2.09 26.00
C PRO A 62 -40.44 -2.48 25.64
N HIS A 63 -39.50 -1.56 25.85
CA HIS A 63 -38.11 -1.58 25.38
C HIS A 63 -37.24 -2.78 25.83
N TYR A 64 -37.77 -3.79 26.53
CA TYR A 64 -36.97 -4.94 26.98
C TYR A 64 -36.68 -5.98 25.88
N LYS A 65 -37.30 -5.87 24.69
CA LYS A 65 -37.09 -6.81 23.56
C LYS A 65 -35.95 -6.41 22.62
N PHE A 66 -35.49 -5.17 22.69
CA PHE A 66 -34.26 -4.73 22.06
C PHE A 66 -33.25 -4.57 23.20
N GLY A 67 -32.24 -5.44 23.25
CA GLY A 67 -31.18 -5.36 24.26
C GLY A 67 -30.64 -3.92 24.37
N PRO A 68 -30.04 -3.56 25.52
CA PRO A 68 -29.61 -2.18 25.77
C PRO A 68 -28.86 -1.63 24.56
N PRO A 69 -29.09 -0.37 24.14
CA PRO A 69 -28.37 0.21 23.03
C PRO A 69 -26.89 -0.07 23.27
N ARG A 70 -26.17 -0.61 22.27
CA ARG A 70 -24.73 -0.84 22.37
C ARG A 70 -24.10 0.50 22.66
N ILE A 71 -23.88 0.81 23.94
CA ILE A 71 -23.10 1.94 24.37
C ILE A 71 -21.71 1.63 23.80
N MET A 72 -21.32 2.36 22.77
CA MET A 72 -19.95 2.31 22.27
C MET A 72 -19.08 2.94 23.37
N ASN A 73 -18.75 2.11 24.37
CA ASN A 73 -17.81 2.46 25.43
C ASN A 73 -16.45 2.62 24.76
N TYR A 74 -16.15 3.84 24.34
CA TYR A 74 -14.79 4.21 23.99
C TYR A 74 -14.00 4.21 25.28
N ASP A 75 -13.21 3.16 25.50
CA ASP A 75 -12.22 3.17 26.57
C ASP A 75 -11.23 4.29 26.27
N TRP A 76 -11.20 5.33 27.10
CA TRP A 76 -10.20 6.42 27.04
C TRP A 76 -8.92 6.09 27.83
N SER A 77 -8.68 4.80 28.09
CA SER A 77 -7.43 4.34 28.71
C SER A 77 -6.23 4.79 27.89
N ILE A 78 -5.11 5.08 28.54
CA ILE A 78 -3.85 5.47 27.87
C ILE A 78 -3.44 4.40 26.84
N LYS A 79 -3.68 3.10 27.14
CA LYS A 79 -3.42 1.99 26.22
C LYS A 79 -4.29 2.02 24.97
N SER A 80 -5.58 2.33 25.11
CA SER A 80 -6.51 2.42 23.98
C SER A 80 -6.28 3.68 23.15
N ILE A 81 -5.90 4.80 23.77
CA ILE A 81 -5.48 6.02 23.08
C ILE A 81 -4.19 5.78 22.28
N HIS A 82 -3.19 5.11 22.87
CA HIS A 82 -1.97 4.73 22.17
C HIS A 82 -2.26 3.79 20.99
N SER A 83 -3.08 2.77 21.20
CA SER A 83 -3.50 1.83 20.15
C SER A 83 -4.28 2.52 19.03
N TRP A 84 -5.16 3.47 19.38
CA TRP A 84 -5.87 4.32 18.43
C TRP A 84 -4.90 5.18 17.62
N TYR A 85 -3.91 5.81 18.27
CA TYR A 85 -2.91 6.63 17.60
C TYR A 85 -2.05 5.80 16.62
N LYS A 86 -1.62 4.60 17.03
CA LYS A 86 -0.92 3.64 16.17
C LYS A 86 -1.76 3.29 14.94
N ARG A 87 -3.05 2.99 15.13
CA ARG A 87 -3.99 2.71 14.02
C ARG A 87 -4.13 3.91 13.09
N LYS A 88 -4.28 5.12 13.63
CA LYS A 88 -4.39 6.36 12.83
C LYS A 88 -3.12 6.67 12.05
N ARG A 89 -1.93 6.41 12.61
CA ARG A 89 -0.67 6.50 11.87
C ARG A 89 -0.64 5.54 10.69
N ILE A 90 -1.03 4.27 10.90
CA ILE A 90 -1.09 3.27 9.81
C ILE A 90 -2.07 3.71 8.72
N GLU A 91 -3.29 4.13 9.09
CA GLU A 91 -4.29 4.65 8.14
C GLU A 91 -3.74 5.83 7.32
N PHE A 92 -3.03 6.75 7.98
CA PHE A 92 -2.39 7.88 7.31
C PHE A 92 -1.30 7.43 6.33
N HIS A 93 -0.46 6.46 6.70
CA HIS A 93 0.55 5.92 5.79
C HIS A 93 -0.07 5.24 4.57
N LYS A 94 -1.12 4.43 4.76
CA LYS A 94 -1.90 3.81 3.67
C LYS A 94 -2.50 4.85 2.74
N TYR A 95 -3.17 5.86 3.31
CA TYR A 95 -3.78 6.95 2.54
C TYR A 95 -2.75 7.71 1.70
N ASN A 96 -1.57 7.99 2.24
CA ASN A 96 -0.49 8.67 1.51
C ASN A 96 0.14 7.79 0.43
N GLN A 97 -0.01 6.47 0.51
CA GLN A 97 0.57 5.53 -0.44
C GLN A 97 -0.37 5.16 -1.58
N ARG A 98 -1.66 5.48 -1.48
CA ARG A 98 -2.68 5.14 -2.48
C ARG A 98 -2.28 5.49 -3.92
N TYR A 99 -2.78 4.69 -4.84
CA TYR A 99 -2.70 4.97 -6.26
C TYR A 99 -3.51 6.23 -6.64
N ILE A 100 -2.87 7.20 -7.28
CA ILE A 100 -3.50 8.44 -7.75
C ILE A 100 -3.61 8.40 -9.27
N THR A 101 -4.82 8.25 -9.78
CA THR A 101 -5.05 8.06 -11.22
C THR A 101 -4.72 9.31 -12.04
N GLU A 102 -4.95 10.49 -11.48
CA GLU A 102 -4.70 11.79 -12.11
C GLU A 102 -3.20 12.02 -12.35
N ARG A 103 -2.37 11.56 -11.42
CA ARG A 103 -0.90 11.61 -11.53
C ARG A 103 -0.42 10.69 -12.65
N VAL A 104 -0.96 9.48 -12.74
CA VAL A 104 -0.57 8.53 -13.79
C VAL A 104 -1.05 8.98 -15.17
N LYS A 105 -2.23 9.62 -15.27
CA LYS A 105 -2.72 10.19 -16.53
C LYS A 105 -1.83 11.32 -17.07
N SER A 106 -1.18 12.08 -16.20
CA SER A 106 -0.34 13.23 -16.59
C SER A 106 1.12 12.84 -16.83
N LEU A 107 1.68 11.98 -15.99
CA LEU A 107 3.11 11.62 -16.02
C LEU A 107 3.39 10.25 -16.65
N GLY A 108 2.39 9.39 -16.82
CA GLY A 108 2.58 7.97 -17.10
C GLY A 108 2.93 7.16 -15.85
N SER A 109 2.91 5.83 -15.96
CA SER A 109 3.12 4.92 -14.82
C SER A 109 4.56 4.99 -14.30
N ASP A 110 5.54 4.88 -15.20
CA ASP A 110 6.97 4.86 -14.88
C ASP A 110 7.41 6.12 -14.11
N ILE A 111 7.11 7.31 -14.65
CA ILE A 111 7.51 8.58 -14.05
C ILE A 111 6.70 8.86 -12.77
N ALA A 112 5.42 8.49 -12.71
CA ALA A 112 4.62 8.64 -11.50
C ALA A 112 5.16 7.79 -10.34
N VAL A 113 5.60 6.55 -10.62
CA VAL A 113 6.29 5.69 -9.66
C VAL A 113 7.63 6.30 -9.29
N ALA A 114 8.36 6.86 -10.25
CA ALA A 114 9.65 7.45 -10.01
C ALA A 114 9.56 8.56 -8.94
N HIS A 115 8.61 9.48 -9.11
CA HIS A 115 8.33 10.51 -8.11
C HIS A 115 7.89 9.93 -6.78
N PHE A 116 7.02 8.91 -6.79
CA PHE A 116 6.48 8.29 -5.57
C PHE A 116 7.58 7.69 -4.68
N ILE A 117 8.53 6.97 -5.27
CA ILE A 117 9.61 6.29 -4.53
C ILE A 117 10.68 7.28 -4.10
N VAL A 118 11.12 8.18 -4.99
CA VAL A 118 12.18 9.14 -4.66
C VAL A 118 11.72 10.10 -3.54
N TYR A 119 10.44 10.51 -3.56
CA TYR A 119 9.86 11.31 -2.47
C TYR A 119 9.91 10.61 -1.10
N ARG A 120 9.91 9.28 -1.08
CA ARG A 120 9.99 8.48 0.15
C ARG A 120 11.44 8.20 0.59
N GLY A 121 12.42 8.60 -0.21
CA GLY A 121 13.84 8.35 0.03
C GLY A 121 14.34 7.06 -0.61
N GLY A 122 13.59 6.46 -1.53
CA GLY A 122 14.09 5.38 -2.38
C GLY A 122 14.88 5.92 -3.57
N ALA A 123 15.37 4.99 -4.38
CA ALA A 123 16.12 5.24 -5.60
C ALA A 123 15.46 4.60 -6.81
N ILE A 124 15.66 5.21 -7.97
CA ILE A 124 15.29 4.64 -9.26
C ILE A 124 16.42 4.77 -10.25
N ARG A 125 16.49 3.79 -11.15
CA ARG A 125 17.29 3.84 -12.37
C ARG A 125 16.37 3.71 -13.59
N PHE A 126 16.49 4.64 -14.52
CA PHE A 126 15.84 4.54 -15.81
C PHE A 126 16.68 3.72 -16.79
N ARG A 127 16.03 3.16 -17.80
CA ARG A 127 16.72 2.43 -18.87
C ARG A 127 17.72 3.33 -19.59
N GLY A 128 18.97 2.88 -19.70
CA GLY A 128 20.05 3.63 -20.34
C GLY A 128 20.78 4.62 -19.41
N GLN A 129 20.37 4.70 -18.14
CA GLN A 129 21.13 5.38 -17.10
C GLN A 129 21.86 4.36 -16.23
N GLU A 130 23.11 4.65 -15.89
CA GLU A 130 23.91 3.81 -14.99
C GLU A 130 23.67 4.19 -13.52
N ASP A 131 23.46 5.48 -13.25
CA ASP A 131 23.30 6.01 -11.90
C ASP A 131 21.88 5.87 -11.35
N PHE A 132 21.80 5.62 -10.04
CA PHE A 132 20.55 5.67 -9.30
C PHE A 132 20.22 7.10 -8.88
N ILE A 133 19.03 7.56 -9.26
CA ILE A 133 18.47 8.83 -8.82
C ILE A 133 17.92 8.66 -7.41
N ARG A 134 18.51 9.36 -6.45
CA ARG A 134 18.11 9.38 -5.03
C ARG A 134 17.89 10.81 -4.56
N TRP A 135 17.00 10.97 -3.59
CA TRP A 135 16.84 12.23 -2.88
C TRP A 135 17.44 12.13 -1.48
N ASN A 136 18.58 12.79 -1.30
CA ASN A 136 19.40 12.63 -0.10
C ASN A 136 19.02 13.59 1.05
N ASN A 137 18.37 14.74 0.77
CA ASN A 137 18.14 15.77 1.79
C ASN A 137 16.67 16.11 1.99
N LYS A 138 16.08 15.58 3.07
CA LYS A 138 14.67 15.85 3.46
C LYS A 138 14.41 17.29 3.92
N LYS A 139 15.45 18.10 4.13
CA LYS A 139 15.35 19.49 4.62
C LYS A 139 15.24 20.52 3.50
N GLU A 140 15.66 20.16 2.29
CA GLU A 140 15.57 21.03 1.13
C GLU A 140 14.23 20.81 0.41
N GLU A 141 13.80 21.80 -0.36
CA GLU A 141 12.65 21.63 -1.27
C GLU A 141 12.91 20.46 -2.22
N TYR A 142 11.85 19.77 -2.64
CA TYR A 142 11.92 18.62 -3.54
C TYR A 142 12.40 19.06 -4.93
N HIS A 143 13.71 19.20 -5.08
CA HIS A 143 14.41 19.51 -6.32
C HIS A 143 15.13 18.25 -6.77
N ILE A 144 14.52 17.54 -7.72
CA ILE A 144 15.09 16.31 -8.27
C ILE A 144 15.08 16.41 -9.79
N ASN A 145 16.13 15.85 -10.40
CA ASN A 145 16.27 15.67 -11.83
C ASN A 145 15.32 14.57 -12.37
N LEU A 146 14.01 14.74 -12.14
CA LEU A 146 12.96 13.87 -12.66
C LEU A 146 12.11 14.64 -13.68
N PRO A 147 11.67 14.01 -14.77
CA PRO A 147 10.82 14.65 -15.76
C PRO A 147 9.45 14.97 -15.16
N LEU A 148 8.99 16.22 -15.32
CA LEU A 148 7.69 16.70 -14.83
C LEU A 148 6.55 16.47 -15.84
N THR A 149 6.88 16.00 -17.03
CA THR A 149 5.96 15.71 -18.13
C THR A 149 6.17 14.29 -18.61
N TYR A 150 5.12 13.68 -19.16
CA TYR A 150 5.25 12.35 -19.77
C TYR A 150 6.27 12.38 -20.91
N ASP A 151 7.22 11.46 -20.85
CA ASP A 151 8.18 11.21 -21.91
C ASP A 151 8.27 9.68 -22.13
N PRO A 152 7.98 9.19 -23.34
CA PRO A 152 8.02 7.77 -23.66
C PRO A 152 9.43 7.17 -23.66
N ASN A 153 10.51 7.95 -23.51
CA ASN A 153 11.86 7.42 -23.42
C ASN A 153 12.24 6.98 -21.99
N TYR A 154 11.53 7.49 -20.99
CA TYR A 154 11.80 7.20 -19.58
C TYR A 154 11.00 5.99 -19.11
N PHE A 155 11.68 4.85 -19.00
CA PHE A 155 11.12 3.63 -18.40
C PHE A 155 11.93 3.23 -17.19
N VAL A 156 11.26 2.83 -16.11
CA VAL A 156 11.94 2.40 -14.89
C VAL A 156 12.47 0.99 -15.08
N GLU A 157 13.78 0.82 -14.91
CA GLU A 157 14.46 -0.48 -15.03
C GLU A 157 14.73 -1.09 -13.64
N ALA A 158 15.10 -0.25 -12.67
CA ALA A 158 15.47 -0.67 -11.33
C ALA A 158 14.87 0.25 -10.26
N ILE A 159 14.35 -0.35 -9.18
CA ILE A 159 13.83 0.35 -8.00
C ILE A 159 14.58 -0.15 -6.77
N ASP A 160 15.25 0.78 -6.08
CA ASP A 160 15.92 0.50 -4.81
C ASP A 160 15.15 1.17 -3.68
N ALA A 161 14.59 0.37 -2.77
CA ALA A 161 13.79 0.90 -1.68
C ALA A 161 14.09 0.20 -0.36
N PRO A 162 15.34 0.33 0.15
CA PRO A 162 15.69 -0.20 1.46
C PRO A 162 15.01 0.62 2.56
N ASP A 163 14.63 -0.04 3.65
CA ASP A 163 14.04 0.58 4.85
C ASP A 163 12.73 1.36 4.59
N LEU A 164 12.08 1.14 3.44
CA LEU A 164 10.79 1.74 3.13
C LEU A 164 9.65 0.82 3.57
N MET A 165 8.65 1.41 4.23
CA MET A 165 7.42 0.72 4.62
C MET A 165 6.41 0.79 3.48
N PHE A 166 6.31 -0.28 2.67
CA PHE A 166 5.23 -0.41 1.69
C PHE A 166 4.05 -1.18 2.25
N TYR A 167 2.88 -0.57 2.15
CA TYR A 167 1.61 -1.27 2.28
C TYR A 167 1.12 -1.73 0.90
N TYR A 168 0.13 -2.61 0.88
CA TYR A 168 -0.53 -3.06 -0.34
C TYR A 168 -0.98 -1.90 -1.23
N GLU A 169 -1.59 -0.87 -0.64
CA GLU A 169 -2.09 0.33 -1.35
C GLU A 169 -0.95 1.12 -2.03
N GLY A 170 0.28 1.01 -1.50
CA GLY A 170 1.47 1.59 -2.10
C GLY A 170 2.00 0.83 -3.30
N LEU A 171 1.93 -0.50 -3.24
CA LEU A 171 2.36 -1.37 -4.33
C LEU A 171 1.47 -1.25 -5.56
N GLU A 172 0.22 -0.81 -5.41
CA GLU A 172 -0.64 -0.49 -6.56
C GLU A 172 -0.03 0.52 -7.54
N ASN A 173 0.88 1.37 -7.08
CA ASN A 173 1.62 2.29 -7.96
C ASN A 173 2.52 1.55 -8.96
N PHE A 174 2.97 0.34 -8.63
CA PHE A 174 3.85 -0.47 -9.49
C PHE A 174 3.11 -1.13 -10.65
N LYS A 175 1.80 -0.87 -10.80
CA LYS A 175 1.01 -1.34 -11.93
C LYS A 175 1.58 -0.82 -13.25
N ASN A 176 1.55 -1.67 -14.27
CA ASN A 176 2.00 -1.38 -15.64
C ASN A 176 3.50 -1.06 -15.78
N LEU A 177 4.35 -1.50 -14.85
CA LEU A 177 5.81 -1.38 -14.96
C LEU A 177 6.41 -2.57 -15.73
N PHE A 178 6.10 -2.67 -17.02
CA PHE A 178 6.49 -3.85 -17.82
C PHE A 178 7.99 -4.02 -18.04
N LYS A 179 8.79 -2.96 -17.85
CA LYS A 179 10.24 -2.98 -18.09
C LYS A 179 11.07 -3.03 -16.80
N LEU A 180 10.42 -3.14 -15.64
CA LEU A 180 11.11 -3.26 -14.37
C LEU A 180 11.76 -4.64 -14.27
N LYS A 181 13.08 -4.66 -14.06
CA LYS A 181 13.89 -5.87 -13.95
C LYS A 181 14.45 -6.09 -12.55
N TRP A 182 14.69 -5.01 -11.80
CA TRP A 182 15.36 -5.08 -10.51
C TRP A 182 14.54 -4.37 -9.44
N LEU A 183 14.20 -5.09 -8.37
CA LEU A 183 13.40 -4.58 -7.26
C LEU A 183 14.03 -4.98 -5.93
N CYS A 184 14.44 -3.98 -5.15
CA CYS A 184 14.96 -4.17 -3.80
C CYS A 184 13.98 -3.58 -2.77
N LEU A 185 13.46 -4.45 -1.90
CA LEU A 185 12.50 -4.16 -0.83
C LEU A 185 13.04 -4.64 0.53
N ARG A 186 14.34 -4.43 0.77
CA ARG A 186 15.01 -4.86 2.00
C ARG A 186 14.50 -4.11 3.23
N ASN A 187 14.49 -4.79 4.37
CA ASN A 187 14.15 -4.23 5.70
C ASN A 187 12.73 -3.62 5.74
N ASN A 188 11.77 -4.20 5.04
CA ASN A 188 10.38 -3.73 5.09
C ASN A 188 9.59 -4.47 6.18
N PRO A 189 9.20 -3.80 7.28
CA PRO A 189 8.53 -4.45 8.41
C PRO A 189 7.06 -4.80 8.16
N VAL A 190 6.46 -4.31 7.06
CA VAL A 190 5.01 -4.44 6.78
C VAL A 190 4.72 -5.17 5.46
N LEU A 191 5.75 -5.73 4.82
CA LEU A 191 5.58 -6.45 3.56
C LEU A 191 4.97 -7.84 3.81
N ASP A 192 3.67 -7.98 3.53
CA ASP A 192 2.91 -9.22 3.79
C ASP A 192 2.89 -10.15 2.56
N ASN A 193 2.40 -11.38 2.75
CA ASN A 193 2.26 -12.37 1.66
C ASN A 193 1.41 -11.87 0.47
N TRP A 194 0.34 -11.11 0.73
CA TRP A 194 -0.49 -10.52 -0.34
C TRP A 194 0.28 -9.51 -1.19
N CYS A 195 1.26 -8.83 -0.59
CA CYS A 195 2.11 -7.91 -1.33
C CYS A 195 3.01 -8.66 -2.31
N LEU A 196 3.56 -9.81 -1.92
CA LEU A 196 4.36 -10.66 -2.81
C LEU A 196 3.54 -11.24 -3.95
N ASP A 197 2.32 -11.71 -3.67
CA ASP A 197 1.42 -12.21 -4.71
C ASP A 197 1.05 -11.10 -5.71
N TYR A 198 0.84 -9.88 -5.22
CA TYR A 198 0.63 -8.71 -6.06
C TYR A 198 1.84 -8.39 -6.95
N ILE A 199 3.05 -8.40 -6.40
CA ILE A 199 4.29 -8.20 -7.16
C ILE A 199 4.41 -9.25 -8.28
N GLY A 200 4.10 -10.51 -7.95
CA GLY A 200 4.09 -11.62 -8.91
C GLY A 200 3.16 -11.40 -10.10
N HIS A 201 2.05 -10.69 -9.90
CA HIS A 201 1.10 -10.38 -10.98
C HIS A 201 1.43 -9.05 -11.70
N ALA A 202 1.81 -8.01 -10.95
CA ALA A 202 1.97 -6.66 -11.48
C ALA A 202 3.26 -6.49 -12.30
N ILE A 203 4.30 -7.27 -12.01
CA ILE A 203 5.65 -7.09 -12.57
C ILE A 203 6.20 -8.43 -13.08
N PRO A 204 5.63 -9.01 -14.15
CA PRO A 204 5.99 -10.36 -14.60
C PRO A 204 7.41 -10.49 -15.17
N ASN A 205 8.04 -9.39 -15.59
CA ASN A 205 9.37 -9.37 -16.20
C ASN A 205 10.51 -9.10 -15.18
N LEU A 206 10.23 -9.28 -13.90
CA LEU A 206 11.21 -9.04 -12.84
C LEU A 206 12.30 -10.13 -12.89
N GLU A 207 13.56 -9.71 -12.93
CA GLU A 207 14.74 -10.60 -12.99
C GLU A 207 15.43 -10.73 -11.62
N TYR A 208 15.37 -9.69 -10.79
CA TYR A 208 15.98 -9.65 -9.46
C TYR A 208 14.99 -9.11 -8.42
N LEU A 209 14.83 -9.85 -7.32
CA LEU A 209 14.03 -9.46 -6.16
C LEU A 209 14.84 -9.64 -4.87
N ASP A 210 15.02 -8.56 -4.10
CA ASP A 210 15.55 -8.62 -2.74
C ASP A 210 14.45 -8.31 -1.73
N ILE A 211 14.12 -9.29 -0.90
CA ILE A 211 13.15 -9.21 0.20
C ILE A 211 13.78 -9.60 1.54
N SER A 212 15.09 -9.33 1.68
CA SER A 212 15.83 -9.57 2.91
C SER A 212 15.26 -8.79 4.10
N ASN A 213 15.22 -9.43 5.27
CA ASN A 213 14.76 -8.84 6.53
C ASN A 213 13.30 -8.32 6.51
N CYS A 214 12.41 -9.04 5.83
CA CYS A 214 10.98 -8.76 5.82
C CYS A 214 10.24 -9.76 6.74
N PRO A 215 9.88 -9.39 7.98
CA PRO A 215 9.44 -10.32 9.02
C PRO A 215 8.02 -10.88 8.83
N GLN A 216 7.18 -10.23 8.03
CA GLN A 216 5.78 -10.66 7.79
C GLN A 216 5.64 -11.67 6.64
N ILE A 217 6.72 -11.92 5.91
CA ILE A 217 6.73 -12.89 4.81
C ILE A 217 6.81 -14.30 5.39
N THR A 218 5.91 -15.17 4.96
CA THR A 218 5.94 -16.59 5.30
C THR A 218 6.20 -17.45 4.07
N ALA A 219 6.38 -18.76 4.26
CA ALA A 219 6.56 -19.73 3.18
C ALA A 219 5.44 -19.64 2.11
N GLY A 220 4.20 -19.35 2.52
CA GLY A 220 3.08 -19.16 1.60
C GLY A 220 3.21 -17.91 0.72
N GLY A 221 3.86 -16.84 1.22
CA GLY A 221 4.17 -15.66 0.42
C GLY A 221 5.23 -15.93 -0.64
N ILE A 222 6.26 -16.71 -0.29
CA ILE A 222 7.31 -17.14 -1.24
C ILE A 222 6.73 -17.99 -2.37
N ALA A 223 5.81 -18.91 -2.05
CA ALA A 223 5.11 -19.70 -3.06
C ALA A 223 4.34 -18.84 -4.08
N GLY A 224 3.85 -17.65 -3.67
CA GLY A 224 3.20 -16.68 -4.57
C GLY A 224 4.13 -16.13 -5.67
N LEU A 225 5.44 -16.19 -5.47
CA LEU A 225 6.44 -15.71 -6.44
C LEU A 225 6.62 -16.64 -7.64
N GLN A 226 6.02 -17.85 -7.64
CA GLN A 226 6.07 -18.80 -8.77
C GLN A 226 5.58 -18.22 -10.11
N LYS A 227 4.80 -17.13 -10.06
CA LYS A 227 4.30 -16.41 -11.24
C LYS A 227 5.40 -15.63 -11.99
N LEU A 228 6.52 -15.34 -11.32
CA LEU A 228 7.64 -14.57 -11.89
C LEU A 228 8.56 -15.49 -12.69
N THR A 229 8.12 -15.90 -13.87
CA THR A 229 8.85 -16.86 -14.72
C THR A 229 10.20 -16.35 -15.24
N GLN A 230 10.44 -15.03 -15.19
CA GLN A 230 11.71 -14.41 -15.59
C GLN A 230 12.66 -14.13 -14.42
N LEU A 231 12.28 -14.52 -13.19
CA LEU A 231 13.08 -14.28 -12.00
C LEU A 231 14.34 -15.14 -12.04
N LYS A 232 15.50 -14.49 -11.98
CA LYS A 232 16.82 -15.14 -11.98
C LYS A 232 17.46 -15.13 -10.61
N THR A 233 17.16 -14.13 -9.80
CA THR A 233 17.78 -13.99 -8.48
C THR A 233 16.75 -13.55 -7.45
N LEU A 234 16.63 -14.34 -6.39
CA LEU A 234 15.84 -14.02 -5.22
C LEU A 234 16.77 -13.95 -4.00
N VAL A 235 16.79 -12.81 -3.31
CA VAL A 235 17.60 -12.63 -2.10
C VAL A 235 16.68 -12.60 -0.89
N ILE A 236 16.90 -13.55 0.02
CA ILE A 236 16.12 -13.72 1.26
C ILE A 236 17.09 -13.87 2.43
N ASN A 237 16.71 -13.29 3.56
CA ASN A 237 17.34 -13.60 4.84
C ASN A 237 16.31 -14.27 5.73
N SER A 238 16.47 -15.57 5.97
CA SER A 238 15.58 -16.32 6.86
C SER A 238 16.28 -17.55 7.43
N ASN A 239 16.16 -17.70 8.75
CA ASN A 239 16.57 -18.89 9.48
C ASN A 239 15.41 -19.90 9.62
N ASN A 240 14.22 -19.61 9.07
CA ASN A 240 13.06 -20.49 9.16
C ASN A 240 13.14 -21.57 8.06
N ILE A 241 13.16 -22.83 8.50
CA ILE A 241 13.19 -24.02 7.64
C ILE A 241 12.04 -24.02 6.63
N GLU A 242 10.83 -23.61 7.01
CA GLU A 242 9.68 -23.59 6.10
C GLU A 242 9.90 -22.65 4.91
N ILE A 243 10.52 -21.49 5.15
CA ILE A 243 10.83 -20.51 4.12
C ILE A 243 11.93 -21.07 3.20
N GLN A 244 12.93 -21.73 3.76
CA GLN A 244 14.01 -22.37 2.99
C GLN A 244 13.46 -23.50 2.11
N MET A 245 12.56 -24.34 2.63
CA MET A 245 11.87 -25.36 1.85
C MET A 245 11.03 -24.77 0.71
N ALA A 246 10.32 -23.66 0.96
CA ALA A 246 9.58 -22.96 -0.08
C ALA A 246 10.49 -22.35 -1.15
N CYS A 247 11.67 -21.84 -0.77
CA CYS A 247 12.67 -21.36 -1.72
C CYS A 247 13.20 -22.49 -2.61
N PHE A 248 13.50 -23.64 -2.01
CA PHE A 248 13.94 -24.82 -2.76
C PHE A 248 12.87 -25.29 -3.76
N ALA A 249 11.61 -25.37 -3.32
CA ALA A 249 10.49 -25.69 -4.22
C ALA A 249 10.33 -24.64 -5.34
N LEU A 250 10.65 -23.38 -5.09
CA LEU A 250 10.58 -22.32 -6.09
C LEU A 250 11.69 -22.46 -7.14
N GLU A 251 12.90 -22.89 -6.76
CA GLU A 251 13.99 -23.22 -7.68
C GLU A 251 13.63 -24.37 -8.62
N ASP A 252 12.89 -25.38 -8.12
CA ASP A 252 12.39 -26.48 -8.95
C ASP A 252 11.34 -26.01 -9.97
N ILE A 253 10.52 -25.01 -9.62
CA ILE A 253 9.43 -24.50 -10.47
C ILE A 253 9.95 -23.52 -11.53
N ILE A 254 10.88 -22.63 -11.17
CA ILE A 254 11.41 -21.58 -12.05
C ILE A 254 12.82 -21.98 -12.52
N PRO A 255 12.98 -22.50 -13.75
CA PRO A 255 14.28 -22.95 -14.23
C PRO A 255 15.25 -21.77 -14.35
N GLY A 256 16.43 -21.89 -13.72
CA GLY A 256 17.46 -20.86 -13.72
C GLY A 256 17.29 -19.78 -12.64
N LEU A 257 16.34 -19.95 -11.73
CA LEU A 257 16.29 -19.15 -10.50
C LEU A 257 17.43 -19.55 -9.57
N PHE A 258 18.11 -18.56 -9.01
CA PHE A 258 19.10 -18.72 -7.97
C PHE A 258 18.64 -18.01 -6.70
N VAL A 259 18.39 -18.77 -5.63
CA VAL A 259 18.01 -18.20 -4.33
C VAL A 259 19.25 -18.00 -3.46
N LEU A 260 19.51 -16.74 -3.13
CA LEU A 260 20.55 -16.34 -2.19
C LEU A 260 19.96 -16.24 -0.79
N ILE A 261 20.20 -17.26 0.02
CA ILE A 261 19.84 -17.26 1.45
C ILE A 261 21.01 -16.65 2.22
N GLN A 262 20.86 -15.41 2.67
CA GLN A 262 21.86 -14.74 3.50
C GLN A 262 21.65 -15.14 4.97
N GLU A 263 22.70 -15.62 5.63
CA GLU A 263 22.68 -15.80 7.08
C GLU A 263 22.67 -14.44 7.78
N SER A 264 21.74 -14.25 8.71
CA SER A 264 21.64 -13.00 9.49
C SER A 264 22.88 -12.82 10.37
N LYS A 265 23.93 -12.13 9.89
CA LYS A 265 25.08 -11.74 10.74
C LYS A 265 24.76 -10.62 11.74
N ASP A 266 23.56 -10.03 11.69
CA ASP A 266 23.18 -8.88 12.52
C ASP A 266 22.13 -9.20 13.61
N VAL A 267 22.61 -9.84 14.69
CA VAL A 267 21.87 -9.90 15.98
C VAL A 267 21.53 -8.50 16.51
N ARG A 268 22.29 -7.47 16.10
CA ARG A 268 22.18 -6.07 16.54
C ARG A 268 20.94 -5.32 16.02
N LEU A 269 20.40 -5.69 14.85
CA LEU A 269 19.18 -5.06 14.31
C LEU A 269 17.91 -5.60 14.98
N GLN A 270 17.88 -6.90 15.31
CA GLN A 270 16.78 -7.51 16.06
C GLN A 270 16.66 -6.91 17.48
N THR A 271 17.79 -6.57 18.10
CA THR A 271 17.80 -5.85 19.39
C THR A 271 17.32 -4.41 19.22
N LYS A 272 17.64 -3.71 18.12
CA LYS A 272 17.10 -2.37 17.85
C LYS A 272 15.60 -2.37 17.61
N ILE A 273 15.05 -3.37 16.89
CA ILE A 273 13.60 -3.52 16.67
C ILE A 273 12.89 -3.83 18.00
N LYS A 274 13.40 -4.77 18.78
CA LYS A 274 12.89 -5.03 20.14
C LYS A 274 13.00 -3.80 21.05
N ASN A 275 14.07 -3.02 20.94
CA ASN A 275 14.26 -1.81 21.74
C ASN A 275 13.41 -0.63 21.23
N LEU A 276 13.01 -0.59 19.96
CA LEU A 276 12.01 0.36 19.47
C LEU A 276 10.62 0.00 20.02
N ASP A 277 10.28 -1.29 20.06
CA ASP A 277 9.04 -1.75 20.70
C ASP A 277 9.04 -1.57 22.23
N VAL A 278 10.21 -1.60 22.89
CA VAL A 278 10.34 -1.42 24.37
C VAL A 278 10.50 0.05 24.79
N ASN A 279 11.19 0.88 24.01
CA ASN A 279 11.34 2.32 24.30
C ASN A 279 10.09 3.13 23.91
N GLU A 280 9.13 2.55 23.18
CA GLU A 280 7.78 3.12 23.01
C GLU A 280 6.83 2.79 24.19
N VAL A 281 7.31 2.04 25.21
CA VAL A 281 6.54 1.61 26.40
C VAL A 281 7.04 2.25 27.71
N GLN A 282 8.07 3.10 27.67
CA GLN A 282 8.49 3.97 28.79
C GLN A 282 8.19 5.44 28.50
#